data_AF-A0A1H5FTU9-F1
#
_entry.id   AF-A0A1H5FTU9-F1
#
_cell.length_a   1.000
_cell.length_b   1.000
_cell.length_c   1.000
_cell.angle_alpha   90.00
_cell.angle_beta   90.00
_cell.angle_gamma   90.00
#
_symmetry.space_group_name_H-M   'P 1'
#
loop_
_entity.id
_entity.type
_entity.pdbx_description
1 polymer ?
#
loop_
_entity_poly.entity_id
_entity_poly.type
_entity_poly.pdbx_seq_one_letter_code
_entity_poly.pdbx_strand_id
1 'polypeptide(L)'
;MIQRRHVFHIGGYDPITPEKQVERLRRSLSSLDTIWGASSRLSEISNASAINASCNLEAWGPNWKTYITLEMLRWDDLIRRDSGVRLVPRLVQSVVALFDFILTGTVFRYAIASWKYALFFLFPYCCLLLIAFCSVGLSYLVVRLMPATSWVGQLPFGIVLALAIFIGSVLWIGPKRRINHILDDAIFSHQFLYGRRSEIDKRLDDFAALIANTARAAEVDEILIVGHSLGAALSVAAVARALKLDPLLATHGPKLCILTVGATIPKFSLHPMGNQIREAAQLVAGTTAIDWVEYQARDDAISFYRFDPVTLKRIGRDHSDGRPKIRRVQIHSMIDPVRFRRHRFDFMQMHYQFLMGNDRRSVYDYCMITCGPLAFNVATSPSGAVGLFEANGSVMTARGC
;
A
#
# COMPACT_ATOMS: atom_id res chain seq x y z
N MET A 1 21.91 -18.62 -6.88
CA MET A 1 21.24 -17.47 -7.54
C MET A 1 19.85 -17.92 -7.95
N ILE A 2 18.88 -17.03 -7.95
CA ILE A 2 17.50 -17.27 -8.40
C ILE A 2 17.46 -17.17 -9.93
N GLN A 3 17.04 -18.25 -10.57
CA GLN A 3 16.79 -18.33 -12.00
C GLN A 3 15.32 -18.07 -12.32
N ARG A 4 14.39 -18.51 -11.48
CA ARG A 4 12.94 -18.38 -11.69
C ARG A 4 12.25 -17.90 -10.43
N ARG A 5 11.46 -16.82 -10.54
CA ARG A 5 10.68 -16.26 -9.43
C ARG A 5 9.23 -16.03 -9.85
N HIS A 6 8.29 -16.44 -9.01
CA HIS A 6 6.89 -16.00 -9.15
C HIS A 6 6.64 -14.84 -8.20
N VAL A 7 6.07 -13.74 -8.69
CA VAL A 7 5.82 -12.55 -7.88
C VAL A 7 4.33 -12.26 -7.86
N PHE A 8 3.68 -12.45 -6.72
CA PHE A 8 2.34 -11.93 -6.48
C PHE A 8 2.42 -10.48 -6.04
N HIS A 9 1.61 -9.59 -6.60
CA HIS A 9 1.52 -8.20 -6.17
C HIS A 9 0.10 -7.81 -5.78
N ILE A 10 -0.07 -7.29 -4.57
CA ILE A 10 -1.32 -6.69 -4.09
C ILE A 10 -1.09 -5.20 -3.80
N GLY A 11 -1.76 -4.36 -4.58
CA GLY A 11 -1.75 -2.91 -4.41
C GLY A 11 -2.61 -2.43 -3.23
N GLY A 12 -2.39 -1.17 -2.82
CA GLY A 12 -3.24 -0.48 -1.86
C GLY A 12 -4.64 -0.16 -2.38
N TYR A 13 -5.38 0.66 -1.64
CA TYR A 13 -6.69 1.17 -2.07
C TYR A 13 -6.49 2.19 -3.20
N ASP A 14 -6.12 1.72 -4.39
CA ASP A 14 -5.90 2.48 -5.61
C ASP A 14 -6.56 1.71 -6.77
N PRO A 15 -7.49 2.30 -7.54
CA PRO A 15 -8.14 1.62 -8.67
C PRO A 15 -7.21 1.50 -9.89
N ILE A 16 -5.93 1.19 -9.66
CA ILE A 16 -4.93 1.00 -10.71
C ILE A 16 -5.26 -0.27 -11.49
N THR A 17 -5.35 -0.13 -12.81
CA THR A 17 -5.59 -1.28 -13.69
C THR A 17 -4.28 -2.04 -13.93
N PRO A 18 -4.32 -3.34 -14.29
CA PRO A 18 -3.14 -4.10 -14.63
C PRO A 18 -2.23 -3.42 -15.66
N GLU A 19 -2.80 -2.77 -16.68
CA GLU A 19 -2.06 -2.08 -17.74
C GLU A 19 -1.27 -0.89 -17.18
N LYS A 20 -1.90 -0.10 -16.29
CA LYS A 20 -1.23 1.03 -15.62
C LYS A 20 -0.14 0.55 -14.68
N GLN A 21 -0.34 -0.59 -14.03
CA GLN A 21 0.66 -1.19 -13.15
C GLN A 21 1.87 -1.70 -13.93
N VAL A 22 1.65 -2.41 -15.05
CA VAL A 22 2.69 -2.85 -15.98
C VAL A 22 3.47 -1.65 -16.54
N GLU A 23 2.78 -0.56 -16.87
CA GLU A 23 3.42 0.67 -17.34
C GLU A 23 4.27 1.35 -16.25
N ARG A 24 3.80 1.39 -15.00
CA ARG A 24 4.62 1.87 -13.86
C ARG A 24 5.86 0.99 -13.67
N LEU A 25 5.70 -0.33 -13.79
CA LEU A 25 6.82 -1.26 -13.69
C LEU A 25 7.83 -1.05 -14.83
N ARG A 26 7.37 -0.89 -16.07
CA ARG A 26 8.23 -0.61 -17.23
C ARG A 26 9.14 0.60 -16.99
N ARG A 27 8.60 1.69 -16.45
CA ARG A 27 9.39 2.90 -16.08
C ARG A 27 10.35 2.65 -14.92
N SER A 28 10.03 1.73 -14.04
CA SER A 28 10.90 1.39 -12.90
C SER A 28 12.04 0.47 -13.34
N LEU A 29 11.78 -0.40 -14.31
CA LEU A 29 12.78 -1.27 -14.94
C LEU A 29 13.83 -0.48 -15.74
N SER A 30 13.46 0.63 -16.40
CA SER A 30 14.48 1.48 -17.04
C SER A 30 15.48 2.06 -16.03
N SER A 31 15.03 2.33 -14.80
CA SER A 31 15.95 2.70 -13.71
C SER A 31 16.85 1.52 -13.31
N LEU A 32 16.31 0.31 -13.20
CA LEU A 32 17.11 -0.91 -12.92
C LEU A 32 18.24 -1.05 -13.94
N ASP A 33 17.89 -0.99 -15.23
CA ASP A 33 18.85 -1.16 -16.33
C ASP A 33 19.99 -0.13 -16.24
N THR A 34 19.64 1.13 -15.96
CA THR A 34 20.59 2.24 -15.86
C THR A 34 21.48 2.15 -14.62
N ILE A 35 20.90 2.00 -13.43
CA ILE A 35 21.65 2.14 -12.17
C ILE A 35 22.37 0.85 -11.77
N TRP A 36 21.88 -0.31 -12.20
CA TRP A 36 22.48 -1.61 -11.88
C TRP A 36 23.30 -2.20 -13.03
N GLY A 37 23.36 -1.57 -14.20
CA GLY A 37 24.06 -2.14 -15.36
C GLY A 37 23.44 -3.44 -15.85
N ALA A 38 22.11 -3.55 -15.66
CA ALA A 38 21.32 -4.71 -16.04
C ALA A 38 20.57 -4.41 -17.35
N SER A 39 19.83 -5.40 -17.83
CA SER A 39 18.88 -5.24 -18.91
C SER A 39 17.62 -6.00 -18.57
N SER A 40 16.48 -5.49 -19.02
CA SER A 40 15.19 -6.09 -18.72
C SER A 40 14.24 -6.08 -19.91
N ARG A 41 13.32 -7.05 -19.93
CA ARG A 41 12.29 -7.18 -20.96
C ARG A 41 10.98 -7.60 -20.32
N LEU A 42 9.99 -6.73 -20.38
CA LEU A 42 8.64 -6.96 -19.87
C LEU A 42 7.69 -7.30 -21.03
N SER A 43 6.98 -8.42 -20.94
CA SER A 43 5.95 -8.79 -21.90
C SER A 43 4.68 -7.95 -21.70
N GLU A 44 3.78 -8.01 -22.68
CA GLU A 44 2.40 -7.60 -22.46
C GLU A 44 1.70 -8.55 -21.47
N ILE A 45 0.51 -8.16 -21.02
CA ILE A 45 -0.31 -8.98 -20.14
C ILE A 45 -0.73 -10.23 -20.91
N SER A 46 -0.34 -11.40 -20.40
CA SER A 46 -0.59 -12.69 -21.03
C SER A 46 -1.93 -13.29 -20.61
N ASN A 47 -2.31 -13.12 -19.34
CA ASN A 47 -3.58 -13.58 -18.80
C ASN A 47 -4.22 -12.47 -17.99
N ALA A 48 -5.52 -12.27 -18.15
CA ALA A 48 -6.29 -11.34 -17.32
C ALA A 48 -7.65 -11.96 -17.00
N SER A 49 -7.98 -12.03 -15.72
CA SER A 49 -9.27 -12.47 -15.19
C SER A 49 -9.84 -11.40 -14.26
N ALA A 50 -11.01 -11.67 -13.67
CA ALA A 50 -11.59 -10.79 -12.66
C ALA A 50 -10.76 -10.71 -11.36
N ILE A 51 -9.93 -11.73 -11.06
CA ILE A 51 -9.20 -11.85 -9.79
C ILE A 51 -7.69 -11.64 -9.93
N ASN A 52 -7.11 -11.86 -11.11
CA ASN A 52 -5.68 -11.71 -11.33
C ASN A 52 -5.36 -11.25 -12.76
N ALA A 53 -4.16 -10.73 -12.96
CA ALA A 53 -3.58 -10.55 -14.29
C ALA A 53 -2.08 -10.84 -14.23
N SER A 54 -1.52 -11.50 -15.24
CA SER A 54 -0.11 -11.89 -15.27
C SER A 54 0.63 -11.35 -16.48
N CYS A 55 1.90 -11.06 -16.31
CA CYS A 55 2.86 -10.86 -17.39
C CYS A 55 4.20 -11.50 -17.04
N ASN A 56 5.03 -11.73 -18.06
CA ASN A 56 6.36 -12.28 -17.90
C ASN A 56 7.40 -11.17 -18.01
N LEU A 57 8.47 -11.32 -17.25
CA LEU A 57 9.58 -10.39 -17.19
C LEU A 57 10.88 -11.17 -17.19
N GLU A 58 11.83 -10.75 -18.00
CA GLU A 58 13.21 -11.19 -17.93
C GLU A 58 14.07 -10.04 -17.44
N ALA A 59 15.00 -10.32 -16.54
CA ALA A 59 16.07 -9.40 -16.18
C ALA A 59 17.40 -10.16 -16.22
N TRP A 60 18.45 -9.52 -16.74
CA TRP A 60 19.77 -10.13 -16.86
C TRP A 60 20.88 -9.11 -16.70
N GLY A 61 22.04 -9.60 -16.31
CA GLY A 61 23.31 -8.88 -16.37
C GLY A 61 24.38 -9.78 -17.01
N PRO A 62 25.66 -9.42 -16.90
CA PRO A 62 26.75 -10.14 -17.58
C PRO A 62 26.86 -11.63 -17.21
N ASN A 63 26.58 -11.99 -15.95
CA ASN A 63 26.76 -13.34 -15.42
C ASN A 63 25.53 -13.91 -14.70
N TRP A 64 24.35 -13.33 -14.94
CA TRP A 64 23.10 -13.79 -14.33
C TRP A 64 21.91 -13.49 -15.23
N LYS A 65 20.86 -14.31 -15.10
CA LYS A 65 19.56 -14.10 -15.73
C LYS A 65 18.47 -14.67 -14.85
N THR A 66 17.40 -13.91 -14.69
CA THR A 66 16.23 -14.28 -13.89
C THR A 66 14.96 -14.12 -14.73
N TYR A 67 14.12 -15.15 -14.69
CA TYR A 67 12.80 -15.21 -15.30
C TYR A 67 11.76 -14.98 -14.21
N ILE A 68 10.87 -14.03 -14.44
CA ILE A 68 9.86 -13.61 -13.47
C ILE A 68 8.48 -13.74 -14.10
N THR A 69 7.59 -14.46 -13.42
CA THR A 69 6.15 -14.35 -13.67
C THR A 69 5.59 -13.39 -12.65
N LEU A 70 5.17 -12.20 -13.11
CA LEU A 70 4.51 -11.21 -12.27
C LEU A 70 3.00 -11.42 -12.37
N GLU A 71 2.38 -11.69 -11.24
CA GLU A 71 0.94 -11.89 -11.11
C GLU A 71 0.34 -10.85 -10.18
N MET A 72 -0.47 -9.97 -10.74
CA MET A 72 -1.16 -8.90 -10.05
C MET A 72 -2.47 -9.44 -9.51
N LEU A 73 -2.62 -9.47 -8.19
CA LEU A 73 -3.86 -9.88 -7.52
C LEU A 73 -4.81 -8.68 -7.48
N ARG A 74 -5.87 -8.76 -8.27
CA ARG A 74 -6.73 -7.64 -8.63
C ARG A 74 -7.83 -7.48 -7.60
N TRP A 75 -8.09 -6.23 -7.22
CA TRP A 75 -9.29 -5.81 -6.49
C TRP A 75 -9.70 -4.38 -6.86
N ASP A 76 -9.17 -3.91 -8.00
CA ASP A 76 -9.42 -2.59 -8.59
C ASP A 76 -10.89 -2.39 -8.98
N ASP A 77 -11.58 -3.48 -9.32
CA ASP A 77 -13.02 -3.49 -9.62
C ASP A 77 -13.88 -3.17 -8.40
N LEU A 78 -13.46 -3.59 -7.20
CA LEU A 78 -14.15 -3.29 -5.94
C LEU A 78 -13.96 -1.82 -5.56
N ILE A 79 -12.72 -1.33 -5.67
CA ILE A 79 -12.38 0.07 -5.38
C ILE A 79 -13.11 1.02 -6.34
N ARG A 80 -13.19 0.68 -7.64
CA ARG A 80 -13.95 1.49 -8.61
C ARG A 80 -15.44 1.53 -8.29
N ARG A 81 -16.03 0.41 -7.83
CA ARG A 81 -17.42 0.38 -7.39
C ARG A 81 -17.66 1.33 -6.21
N ASP A 82 -16.75 1.34 -5.23
CA ASP A 82 -16.82 2.24 -4.08
C ASP A 82 -16.75 3.72 -4.49
N SER A 83 -15.94 4.05 -5.51
CA SER A 83 -15.83 5.43 -6.00
C SER A 83 -17.11 6.00 -6.63
N GLY A 84 -18.03 5.12 -7.05
CA GLY A 84 -19.33 5.47 -7.66
C GLY A 84 -20.43 5.87 -6.67
N VAL A 85 -20.17 5.82 -5.36
CA VAL A 85 -21.15 6.16 -4.33
C VAL A 85 -21.55 7.65 -4.40
N ARG A 86 -22.85 7.93 -4.29
CA ARG A 86 -23.41 9.29 -4.27
C ARG A 86 -22.85 10.10 -3.08
N LEU A 87 -22.78 11.42 -3.23
CA LEU A 87 -22.16 12.31 -2.25
C LEU A 87 -22.77 12.16 -0.84
N VAL A 88 -24.09 12.17 -0.72
CA VAL A 88 -24.75 12.14 0.60
C VAL A 88 -24.45 10.85 1.37
N PRO A 89 -24.64 9.63 0.81
CA PRO A 89 -24.20 8.40 1.46
C PRO A 89 -22.72 8.39 1.82
N ARG A 90 -21.83 8.90 0.96
CA ARG A 90 -20.39 9.01 1.27
C ARG A 90 -20.14 9.87 2.51
N LEU A 91 -20.77 11.05 2.60
CA LEU A 91 -20.61 11.92 3.76
C LEU A 91 -21.12 11.26 5.04
N VAL A 92 -22.32 10.65 5.00
CA VAL A 92 -22.89 9.97 6.17
C VAL A 92 -22.02 8.80 6.62
N GLN A 93 -21.63 7.92 5.69
CA GLN A 93 -20.82 6.75 6.02
C GLN A 93 -19.41 7.12 6.51
N SER A 94 -18.79 8.16 5.92
CA SER A 94 -17.47 8.60 6.36
C SER A 94 -17.51 9.25 7.75
N VAL A 95 -18.58 9.96 8.10
CA VAL A 95 -18.80 10.49 9.45
C VAL A 95 -19.00 9.37 10.45
N VAL A 96 -19.81 8.36 10.12
CA VAL A 96 -19.98 7.15 10.96
C VAL A 96 -18.63 6.48 11.21
N ALA A 97 -17.82 6.28 10.16
CA ALA A 97 -16.48 5.73 10.29
C ALA A 97 -15.58 6.61 11.18
N LEU A 98 -15.61 7.94 11.02
CA LEU A 98 -14.82 8.84 11.88
C LEU A 98 -15.20 8.69 13.36
N PHE A 99 -16.49 8.74 13.67
CA PHE A 99 -16.97 8.63 15.04
C PHE A 99 -16.60 7.29 15.67
N ASP A 100 -16.77 6.19 14.93
CA ASP A 100 -16.35 4.86 15.38
C ASP A 100 -14.85 4.83 15.73
N PHE A 101 -13.98 5.34 14.85
CA PHE A 101 -12.54 5.38 15.08
C PHE A 101 -12.13 6.29 16.25
N ILE A 102 -12.89 7.36 16.52
CA ILE A 102 -12.68 8.24 17.69
C ILE A 102 -13.15 7.54 18.97
N LEU A 103 -14.38 7.04 19.00
CA LEU A 103 -15.00 6.44 20.18
C LEU A 103 -14.29 5.16 20.63
N THR A 104 -13.79 4.36 19.69
CA THR A 104 -12.95 3.19 19.98
C THR A 104 -11.54 3.56 20.44
N GLY A 105 -11.17 4.84 20.38
CA GLY A 105 -9.83 5.33 20.69
C GLY A 105 -8.77 4.97 19.64
N THR A 106 -9.18 4.52 18.46
CA THR A 106 -8.27 4.11 17.37
C THR A 106 -7.49 5.28 16.80
N VAL A 107 -8.10 6.47 16.68
CA VAL A 107 -7.39 7.69 16.25
C VAL A 107 -6.23 8.04 17.20
N PHE A 108 -6.41 7.86 18.52
CA PHE A 108 -5.34 8.10 19.50
C PHE A 108 -4.24 7.05 19.38
N ARG A 109 -4.60 5.77 19.17
CA ARG A 109 -3.63 4.71 18.86
C ARG A 109 -2.84 5.00 17.58
N TYR A 110 -3.48 5.55 16.55
CA TYR A 110 -2.79 6.04 15.37
C TYR A 110 -1.82 7.16 15.71
N ALA A 111 -2.23 8.15 16.50
CA ALA A 111 -1.34 9.26 16.86
C ALA A 111 -0.10 8.76 17.64
N ILE A 112 -0.30 7.80 18.56
CA ILE A 112 0.78 7.15 19.31
C ILE A 112 1.69 6.35 18.38
N ALA A 113 1.14 5.59 17.42
CA ALA A 113 1.93 4.78 16.48
C ALA A 113 2.65 5.64 15.43
N SER A 114 1.92 6.54 14.76
CA SER A 114 2.39 7.47 13.73
C SER A 114 1.47 8.71 13.67
N TRP A 115 1.88 9.82 14.30
CA TRP A 115 1.14 11.08 14.25
C TRP A 115 0.90 11.59 12.82
N LYS A 116 1.83 11.29 11.89
CA LYS A 116 1.68 11.63 10.47
C LYS A 116 0.51 10.88 9.85
N TYR A 117 0.39 9.59 10.16
CA TYR A 117 -0.72 8.77 9.68
C TYR A 117 -2.06 9.25 10.27
N ALA A 118 -2.10 9.60 11.55
CA ALA A 118 -3.29 10.19 12.17
C ALA A 118 -3.72 11.49 11.47
N LEU A 119 -2.76 12.36 11.14
CA LEU A 119 -3.04 13.58 10.37
C LEU A 119 -3.55 13.27 8.95
N PHE A 120 -2.96 12.28 8.27
CA PHE A 120 -3.43 11.82 6.96
C PHE A 120 -4.88 11.30 7.02
N PHE A 121 -5.21 10.49 8.03
CA PHE A 121 -6.56 9.98 8.26
C PHE A 121 -7.57 11.10 8.55
N LEU A 122 -7.18 12.10 9.35
CA LEU A 122 -8.05 13.23 9.72
C LEU A 122 -8.15 14.32 8.65
N PHE A 123 -7.20 14.39 7.72
CA PHE A 123 -7.12 15.41 6.67
C PHE A 123 -8.45 15.65 5.91
N PRO A 124 -9.12 14.64 5.34
CA PRO A 124 -10.35 14.88 4.58
C PRO A 124 -11.46 15.47 5.46
N TYR A 125 -11.53 15.10 6.74
CA TYR A 125 -12.52 15.62 7.68
C TYR A 125 -12.24 17.07 8.06
N CYS A 126 -10.97 17.44 8.28
CA CYS A 126 -10.57 18.83 8.47
C CYS A 126 -10.92 19.69 7.24
N CYS A 127 -10.74 19.17 6.02
CA CYS A 127 -11.16 19.86 4.80
C CYS A 127 -12.69 20.03 4.74
N LEU A 128 -13.47 19.01 5.06
CA LEU A 128 -14.93 19.09 5.09
C LEU A 128 -15.42 20.11 6.13
N LEU A 129 -14.82 20.14 7.31
CA LEU A 129 -15.11 21.13 8.35
C LEU A 129 -14.78 22.54 7.88
N LEU A 130 -13.62 22.76 7.26
CA LEU A 130 -13.24 24.06 6.71
C LEU A 130 -14.24 24.52 5.64
N ILE A 131 -14.62 23.63 4.73
CA ILE A 131 -15.63 23.94 3.70
C ILE A 131 -16.97 24.30 4.37
N ALA A 132 -17.39 23.56 5.41
CA ALA A 132 -18.62 23.86 6.15
C ALA A 132 -18.57 25.25 6.82
N PHE A 133 -17.49 25.58 7.53
CA PHE A 133 -17.31 26.90 8.15
C PHE A 133 -17.30 28.03 7.12
N CYS A 134 -16.55 27.88 6.02
CA CYS A 134 -16.55 28.86 4.94
C CYS A 134 -17.93 29.01 4.29
N SER A 135 -18.69 27.93 4.15
CA SER A 135 -20.04 27.96 3.57
C SER A 135 -21.02 28.71 4.45
N VAL A 136 -20.98 28.48 5.77
CA VAL A 136 -21.79 29.22 6.75
C VAL A 136 -21.39 30.69 6.78
N GLY A 137 -20.08 30.99 6.82
CA GLY A 137 -19.57 32.36 6.83
C GLY A 137 -19.96 33.16 5.59
N LEU A 138 -19.82 32.56 4.40
CA LEU A 138 -20.21 33.20 3.15
C LEU A 138 -21.72 33.40 3.06
N SER A 139 -22.51 32.41 3.47
CA SER A 139 -23.97 32.54 3.54
C SER A 139 -24.38 33.67 4.49
N TYR A 140 -23.77 33.76 5.66
CA TYR A 140 -24.02 34.81 6.64
C TYR A 140 -23.73 36.22 6.07
N LEU A 141 -22.63 36.38 5.34
CA LEU A 141 -22.29 37.66 4.69
C LEU A 141 -23.36 38.06 3.66
N VAL A 142 -23.89 37.11 2.89
CA VAL A 142 -24.97 37.38 1.92
C VAL A 142 -26.26 37.75 2.63
N VAL A 143 -26.64 37.01 3.68
CA VAL A 143 -27.86 37.29 4.47
C VAL A 143 -27.78 38.67 5.13
N ARG A 144 -26.60 39.10 5.59
CA ARG A 144 -26.38 40.43 6.18
C ARG A 144 -26.66 41.60 5.22
N LEU A 145 -26.58 41.37 3.91
CA LEU A 145 -26.88 42.38 2.90
C LEU A 145 -28.38 42.48 2.62
N MET A 146 -29.19 41.56 3.14
CA MET A 146 -30.65 41.57 2.96
C MET A 146 -31.33 42.51 3.98
N PRO A 147 -32.45 43.16 3.63
CA PRO A 147 -33.19 44.04 4.54
C PRO A 147 -33.67 43.29 5.80
N ALA A 148 -33.49 43.89 6.99
CA ALA A 148 -33.77 43.27 8.30
C ALA A 148 -35.25 42.94 8.60
N THR A 149 -36.18 43.28 7.70
CA THR A 149 -37.63 43.17 7.91
C THR A 149 -38.18 41.74 7.78
N SER A 150 -37.37 40.76 7.38
CA SER A 150 -37.81 39.41 7.01
C SER A 150 -36.99 38.28 7.65
N TRP A 151 -36.74 38.37 8.97
CA TRP A 151 -36.00 37.34 9.73
C TRP A 151 -36.52 35.90 9.52
N VAL A 152 -37.85 35.74 9.33
CA VAL A 152 -38.49 34.45 9.02
C VAL A 152 -38.06 33.87 7.66
N GLY A 153 -37.70 34.71 6.68
CA GLY A 153 -37.19 34.28 5.36
C GLY A 153 -35.66 34.21 5.30
N GLN A 154 -34.96 35.03 6.09
CA GLN A 154 -33.49 35.10 6.11
C GLN A 154 -32.84 33.83 6.65
N LEU A 155 -33.38 33.26 7.73
CA LEU A 155 -32.83 32.03 8.33
C LEU A 155 -32.91 30.82 7.38
N PRO A 156 -34.08 30.44 6.83
CA PRO A 156 -34.16 29.31 5.91
C PRO A 156 -33.37 29.57 4.62
N PHE A 157 -33.37 30.80 4.10
CA PHE A 157 -32.53 31.17 2.95
C PHE A 157 -31.05 30.98 3.25
N GLY A 158 -30.56 31.45 4.40
CA GLY A 158 -29.17 31.28 4.82
C GLY A 158 -28.76 29.82 4.96
N ILE A 159 -29.64 28.96 5.48
CA ILE A 159 -29.39 27.51 5.59
C ILE A 159 -29.27 26.89 4.19
N VAL A 160 -30.22 27.17 3.30
CA VAL A 160 -30.22 26.64 1.93
C VAL A 160 -28.99 27.12 1.15
N LEU A 161 -28.64 28.40 1.27
CA LEU A 161 -27.46 28.98 0.63
C LEU A 161 -26.16 28.36 1.14
N ALA A 162 -26.03 28.18 2.46
CA ALA A 162 -24.86 27.52 3.06
C ALA A 162 -24.74 26.07 2.55
N LEU A 163 -25.85 25.34 2.47
CA LEU A 163 -25.87 23.98 1.96
C LEU A 163 -25.49 23.92 0.48
N ALA A 164 -25.98 24.85 -0.34
CA ALA A 164 -25.63 24.94 -1.75
C ALA A 164 -24.13 25.22 -1.96
N ILE A 165 -23.56 26.18 -1.21
CA ILE A 165 -22.13 26.50 -1.25
C ILE A 165 -21.30 25.28 -0.80
N PHE A 166 -21.73 24.60 0.27
CA PHE A 166 -21.05 23.41 0.78
C PHE A 166 -21.04 22.30 -0.26
N ILE A 167 -22.20 21.92 -0.81
CA ILE A 167 -22.33 20.85 -1.80
C ILE A 167 -21.53 21.21 -3.06
N GLY A 168 -21.66 22.44 -3.57
CA GLY A 168 -20.91 22.90 -4.73
C GLY A 168 -19.40 22.82 -4.52
N SER A 169 -18.92 23.23 -3.34
CA SER A 169 -17.51 23.18 -2.97
C SER A 169 -16.98 21.75 -2.86
N VAL A 170 -17.73 20.85 -2.22
CA VAL A 170 -17.32 19.43 -2.09
C VAL A 170 -17.30 18.73 -3.45
N LEU A 171 -18.30 18.99 -4.31
CA LEU A 171 -18.31 18.44 -5.68
C LEU A 171 -17.14 18.94 -6.52
N TRP A 172 -16.70 20.19 -6.31
CA TRP A 172 -15.61 20.78 -7.07
C TRP A 172 -14.21 20.42 -6.54
N ILE A 173 -14.01 20.47 -5.23
CA ILE A 173 -12.71 20.26 -4.57
C ILE A 173 -12.44 18.76 -4.33
N GLY A 174 -13.50 17.99 -4.01
CA GLY A 174 -13.41 16.59 -3.60
C GLY A 174 -12.60 15.71 -4.57
N PRO A 175 -12.94 15.67 -5.87
CA PRO A 175 -12.21 14.91 -6.87
C PRO A 175 -10.78 15.43 -7.09
N LYS A 176 -10.59 16.76 -7.13
CA LYS A 176 -9.31 17.40 -7.45
C LYS A 176 -8.23 17.17 -6.38
N ARG A 177 -8.65 17.06 -5.12
CA ARG A 177 -7.75 16.91 -3.96
C ARG A 177 -7.72 15.48 -3.40
N ARG A 178 -8.28 14.51 -4.13
CA ARG A 178 -8.42 13.10 -3.68
C ARG A 178 -9.12 12.94 -2.32
N ILE A 179 -9.92 13.93 -1.89
CA ILE A 179 -10.65 13.86 -0.61
C ILE A 179 -11.63 12.70 -0.66
N ASN A 180 -12.38 12.57 -1.76
CA ASN A 180 -13.33 11.47 -1.95
C ASN A 180 -12.64 10.11 -1.80
N HIS A 181 -11.43 9.98 -2.35
CA HIS A 181 -10.66 8.75 -2.29
C HIS A 181 -10.25 8.37 -0.87
N ILE A 182 -9.80 9.34 -0.05
CA ILE A 182 -9.45 9.09 1.35
C ILE A 182 -10.71 8.79 2.19
N LEU A 183 -11.83 9.46 1.91
CA LEU A 183 -13.10 9.14 2.57
C LEU A 183 -13.58 7.73 2.22
N ASP A 184 -13.50 7.35 0.94
CA ASP A 184 -13.88 6.01 0.47
C ASP A 184 -12.97 4.95 1.12
N ASP A 185 -11.67 5.21 1.26
CA ASP A 185 -10.73 4.35 1.97
C ASP A 185 -11.06 4.19 3.47
N ALA A 186 -11.52 5.27 4.14
CA ALA A 186 -11.98 5.22 5.53
C ALA A 186 -13.29 4.42 5.68
N ILE A 187 -14.25 4.63 4.77
CA ILE A 187 -15.53 3.88 4.71
C ILE A 187 -15.25 2.40 4.50
N PHE A 188 -14.43 2.07 3.50
CA PHE A 188 -14.00 0.72 3.20
C PHE A 188 -13.41 0.06 4.45
N SER A 189 -12.51 0.77 5.13
CA SER A 189 -11.80 0.20 6.28
C SER A 189 -12.71 -0.09 7.46
N HIS A 190 -13.63 0.83 7.76
CA HIS A 190 -14.66 0.61 8.75
C HIS A 190 -15.53 -0.61 8.38
N GLN A 191 -16.01 -0.70 7.14
CA GLN A 191 -16.87 -1.82 6.72
C GLN A 191 -16.12 -3.16 6.71
N PHE A 192 -14.84 -3.18 6.31
CA PHE A 192 -13.99 -4.37 6.36
C PHE A 192 -13.77 -4.85 7.80
N LEU A 193 -13.48 -3.94 8.73
CA LEU A 193 -13.30 -4.26 10.15
C LEU A 193 -14.53 -4.91 10.80
N TYR A 194 -15.73 -4.52 10.35
CA TYR A 194 -16.99 -5.06 10.87
C TYR A 194 -17.54 -6.24 10.03
N GLY A 195 -16.75 -6.81 9.11
CA GLY A 195 -17.17 -7.96 8.30
C GLY A 195 -18.33 -7.66 7.34
N ARG A 196 -18.51 -6.40 6.93
CA ARG A 196 -19.60 -5.94 6.05
C ARG A 196 -19.22 -5.92 4.57
N ARG A 197 -18.15 -6.64 4.21
CA ARG A 197 -17.56 -6.68 2.86
C ARG A 197 -17.27 -8.12 2.45
N SER A 198 -18.33 -8.93 2.33
CA SER A 198 -18.20 -10.34 1.96
C SER A 198 -17.55 -10.56 0.59
N GLU A 199 -17.64 -9.56 -0.30
CA GLU A 199 -16.95 -9.56 -1.59
C GLU A 199 -15.42 -9.49 -1.45
N ILE A 200 -14.91 -8.82 -0.40
CA ILE A 200 -13.48 -8.79 -0.09
C ILE A 200 -13.06 -10.10 0.55
N ASP A 201 -13.88 -10.67 1.42
CA ASP A 201 -13.60 -11.99 1.97
C ASP A 201 -13.52 -13.04 0.87
N LYS A 202 -14.47 -13.06 -0.07
CA LYS A 202 -14.39 -13.93 -1.24
C LYS A 202 -13.11 -13.68 -2.04
N ARG A 203 -12.75 -12.42 -2.29
CA ARG A 203 -11.53 -12.08 -3.04
C ARG A 203 -10.25 -12.57 -2.34
N LEU A 204 -10.20 -12.49 -1.01
CA LEU A 204 -9.09 -13.01 -0.21
C LEU A 204 -9.00 -14.54 -0.26
N ASP A 205 -10.14 -15.25 -0.33
CA ASP A 205 -10.17 -16.70 -0.53
C ASP A 205 -9.67 -17.07 -1.93
N ASP A 206 -10.09 -16.33 -2.96
CA ASP A 206 -9.63 -16.51 -4.34
C ASP A 206 -8.09 -16.30 -4.42
N PHE A 207 -7.57 -15.26 -3.77
CA PHE A 207 -6.12 -15.02 -3.69
C PHE A 207 -5.38 -16.13 -2.95
N ALA A 208 -5.93 -16.60 -1.84
CA ALA A 208 -5.36 -17.69 -1.07
C ALA A 208 -5.26 -18.99 -1.89
N ALA A 209 -6.32 -19.30 -2.65
CA ALA A 209 -6.34 -20.44 -3.55
C ALA A 209 -5.30 -20.31 -4.68
N LEU A 210 -5.17 -19.12 -5.29
CA LEU A 210 -4.12 -18.85 -6.28
C LEU A 210 -2.72 -19.07 -5.71
N ILE A 211 -2.42 -18.50 -4.54
CA ILE A 211 -1.12 -18.68 -3.89
C ILE A 211 -0.82 -20.15 -3.62
N ALA A 212 -1.78 -20.89 -3.05
CA ALA A 212 -1.61 -22.30 -2.73
C ALA A 212 -1.46 -23.19 -3.99
N ASN A 213 -2.23 -22.91 -5.04
CA ASN A 213 -2.13 -23.64 -6.31
C ASN A 213 -0.78 -23.38 -6.99
N THR A 214 -0.32 -22.13 -7.03
CA THR A 214 0.99 -21.79 -7.60
C THR A 214 2.12 -22.42 -6.80
N ALA A 215 2.07 -22.43 -5.47
CA ALA A 215 3.07 -23.09 -4.65
C ALA A 215 3.17 -24.60 -4.90
N ARG A 216 2.06 -25.27 -5.22
CA ARG A 216 2.05 -26.69 -5.58
C ARG A 216 2.57 -26.98 -6.99
N ALA A 217 2.30 -26.09 -7.95
CA ALA A 217 2.47 -26.39 -9.37
C ALA A 217 3.71 -25.72 -10.01
N ALA A 218 4.17 -24.59 -9.46
CA ALA A 218 5.19 -23.79 -10.11
C ALA A 218 6.61 -24.34 -9.87
N GLU A 219 7.33 -24.58 -10.97
CA GLU A 219 8.77 -24.89 -10.95
C GLU A 219 9.61 -23.61 -10.89
N VAL A 220 9.55 -22.94 -9.74
CA VAL A 220 10.30 -21.70 -9.44
C VAL A 220 11.17 -21.89 -8.20
N ASP A 221 12.23 -21.09 -8.07
CA ASP A 221 13.12 -21.16 -6.91
C ASP A 221 12.44 -20.57 -5.67
N GLU A 222 11.65 -19.51 -5.86
CA GLU A 222 10.91 -18.84 -4.79
C GLU A 222 9.64 -18.14 -5.30
N ILE A 223 8.68 -17.99 -4.39
CA ILE A 223 7.45 -17.22 -4.58
C ILE A 223 7.51 -16.01 -3.66
N LEU A 224 7.41 -14.81 -4.25
CA LEU A 224 7.44 -13.55 -3.55
C LEU A 224 6.06 -12.90 -3.57
N ILE A 225 5.44 -12.71 -2.40
CA ILE A 225 4.23 -11.91 -2.24
C ILE A 225 4.60 -10.48 -1.84
N VAL A 226 4.31 -9.53 -2.70
CA VAL A 226 4.50 -8.10 -2.48
C VAL A 226 3.17 -7.46 -2.09
N GLY A 227 3.14 -6.84 -0.92
CA GLY A 227 2.02 -6.02 -0.47
C GLY A 227 2.43 -4.56 -0.27
N HIS A 228 1.79 -3.64 -0.98
CA HIS A 228 1.99 -2.20 -0.80
C HIS A 228 0.81 -1.55 -0.08
N SER A 229 1.09 -0.63 0.85
CA SER A 229 0.04 0.13 1.53
C SER A 229 -1.00 -0.78 2.18
N LEU A 230 -2.28 -0.58 1.88
CA LEU A 230 -3.39 -1.42 2.34
C LEU A 230 -3.29 -2.86 1.82
N GLY A 231 -2.72 -3.05 0.63
CA GLY A 231 -2.46 -4.36 0.02
C GLY A 231 -1.52 -5.22 0.86
N ALA A 232 -0.70 -4.64 1.74
CA ALA A 232 0.08 -5.39 2.72
C ALA A 232 -0.81 -6.16 3.71
N ALA A 233 -1.88 -5.55 4.21
CA ALA A 233 -2.83 -6.22 5.10
C ALA A 233 -3.59 -7.34 4.37
N LEU A 234 -4.00 -7.08 3.12
CA LEU A 234 -4.67 -8.06 2.28
C LEU A 234 -3.73 -9.23 1.91
N SER A 235 -2.45 -8.95 1.66
CA SER A 235 -1.43 -9.98 1.38
C SER A 235 -1.24 -10.91 2.57
N VAL A 236 -1.07 -10.34 3.77
CA VAL A 236 -0.95 -11.12 5.01
C VAL A 236 -2.22 -11.94 5.28
N ALA A 237 -3.40 -11.36 5.05
CA ALA A 237 -4.67 -12.08 5.18
C ALA A 237 -4.81 -13.23 4.16
N ALA A 238 -4.45 -13.01 2.90
CA ALA A 238 -4.48 -14.03 1.85
C ALA A 238 -3.50 -15.16 2.13
N VAL A 239 -2.26 -14.86 2.56
CA VAL A 239 -1.28 -15.89 2.93
C VAL A 239 -1.74 -16.67 4.16
N ALA A 240 -2.29 -16.00 5.18
CA ALA A 240 -2.85 -16.67 6.35
C ALA A 240 -3.99 -17.65 5.98
N ARG A 241 -4.84 -17.27 5.01
CA ARG A 241 -5.87 -18.17 4.47
C ARG A 241 -5.27 -19.29 3.63
N ALA A 242 -4.23 -19.02 2.83
CA ALA A 242 -3.54 -20.04 2.05
C ALA A 242 -2.89 -21.10 2.96
N LEU A 243 -2.30 -20.69 4.09
CA LEU A 243 -1.78 -21.60 5.13
C LEU A 243 -2.88 -22.45 5.79
N LYS A 244 -4.11 -21.93 5.90
CA LYS A 244 -5.24 -22.71 6.40
C LYS A 244 -5.75 -23.72 5.36
N LEU A 245 -5.71 -23.35 4.07
CA LEU A 245 -6.07 -24.24 2.96
C LEU A 245 -5.04 -25.35 2.74
N ASP A 246 -3.75 -25.05 2.95
CA ASP A 246 -2.63 -25.96 2.80
C ASP A 246 -1.65 -25.74 3.97
N PRO A 247 -1.78 -26.49 5.07
CA PRO A 247 -0.94 -26.34 6.26
C PRO A 247 0.55 -26.59 6.02
N LEU A 248 0.91 -27.30 4.94
CA LEU A 248 2.30 -27.59 4.59
C LEU A 248 2.88 -26.58 3.58
N LEU A 249 2.09 -25.58 3.16
CA LEU A 249 2.44 -24.57 2.14
C LEU A 249 3.80 -23.89 2.36
N ALA A 250 4.21 -23.69 3.61
CA ALA A 250 5.48 -23.04 3.92
C ALA A 250 6.69 -23.98 3.84
N THR A 251 6.46 -25.29 3.71
CA THR A 251 7.47 -26.34 3.87
C THR A 251 7.58 -27.28 2.66
N HIS A 252 6.61 -27.28 1.75
CA HIS A 252 6.71 -27.96 0.46
C HIS A 252 6.79 -26.95 -0.68
N GLY A 253 7.35 -27.37 -1.81
CA GLY A 253 7.47 -26.52 -2.99
C GLY A 253 8.48 -25.37 -2.83
N PRO A 254 8.33 -24.30 -3.64
CA PRO A 254 9.23 -23.16 -3.63
C PRO A 254 9.19 -22.39 -2.31
N LYS A 255 10.31 -21.73 -1.98
CA LYS A 255 10.39 -20.88 -0.78
C LYS A 255 9.38 -19.74 -0.86
N LEU A 256 8.52 -19.60 0.16
CA LEU A 256 7.55 -18.51 0.26
C LEU A 256 8.13 -17.30 1.00
N CYS A 257 8.07 -16.14 0.35
CA CYS A 257 8.63 -14.87 0.82
C CYS A 257 7.56 -13.78 0.79
N ILE A 258 7.56 -12.88 1.78
CA ILE A 258 6.63 -11.75 1.86
C ILE A 258 7.42 -10.46 1.99
N LEU A 259 7.15 -9.53 1.08
CA LEU A 259 7.65 -8.17 1.10
C LEU A 259 6.49 -7.20 1.33
N THR A 260 6.47 -6.55 2.50
CA THR A 260 5.53 -5.45 2.77
C THR A 260 6.26 -4.11 2.69
N VAL A 261 5.69 -3.15 1.94
CA VAL A 261 6.35 -1.86 1.67
C VAL A 261 5.36 -0.71 1.83
N GLY A 262 5.77 0.33 2.56
CA GLY A 262 4.86 1.42 2.93
C GLY A 262 3.56 0.90 3.57
N ALA A 263 3.66 -0.19 4.34
CA ALA A 263 2.50 -0.97 4.77
C ALA A 263 1.59 -0.19 5.71
N THR A 264 0.28 -0.39 5.56
CA THR A 264 -0.73 0.16 6.48
C THR A 264 -1.41 -0.93 7.29
N ILE A 265 -0.76 -2.07 7.54
CA ILE A 265 -1.29 -3.15 8.40
C ILE A 265 -1.82 -2.63 9.75
N PRO A 266 -1.10 -1.73 10.46
CA PRO A 266 -1.58 -1.15 11.73
C PRO A 266 -2.90 -0.37 11.62
N LYS A 267 -3.29 0.08 10.42
CA LYS A 267 -4.61 0.69 10.18
C LYS A 267 -5.74 -0.21 10.66
N PHE A 268 -5.65 -1.50 10.37
CA PHE A 268 -6.66 -2.46 10.80
C PHE A 268 -6.36 -3.01 12.17
N SER A 269 -5.11 -3.43 12.42
CA SER A 269 -4.78 -4.16 13.63
C SER A 269 -4.79 -3.30 14.90
N LEU A 270 -4.73 -1.97 14.81
CA LEU A 270 -4.91 -1.07 15.96
C LEU A 270 -6.37 -0.86 16.35
N HIS A 271 -7.33 -1.14 15.47
CA HIS A 271 -8.76 -1.04 15.78
C HIS A 271 -9.21 -2.23 16.65
N PRO A 272 -10.13 -2.06 17.64
CA PRO A 272 -10.64 -3.19 18.43
C PRO A 272 -11.17 -4.35 17.60
N MET A 273 -11.88 -4.07 16.51
CA MET A 273 -12.41 -5.10 15.60
C MET A 273 -11.38 -5.70 14.63
N GLY A 274 -10.10 -5.30 14.71
CA GLY A 274 -9.04 -5.78 13.82
C GLY A 274 -8.52 -7.20 14.07
N ASN A 275 -9.27 -8.07 14.76
CA ASN A 275 -8.82 -9.42 15.15
C ASN A 275 -8.37 -10.24 13.94
N GLN A 276 -9.15 -10.23 12.86
CA GLN A 276 -8.84 -10.99 11.65
C GLN A 276 -7.44 -10.68 11.10
N ILE A 277 -7.05 -9.40 11.07
CA ILE A 277 -5.72 -8.99 10.60
C ILE A 277 -4.64 -9.28 11.64
N ARG A 278 -4.93 -9.11 12.94
CA ARG A 278 -3.99 -9.48 14.02
C ARG A 278 -3.65 -10.97 13.98
N GLU A 279 -4.65 -11.82 13.90
CA GLU A 279 -4.49 -13.28 13.84
C GLU A 279 -3.76 -13.70 12.57
N ALA A 280 -4.08 -13.11 11.42
CA ALA A 280 -3.38 -13.37 10.17
C ALA A 280 -1.89 -12.98 10.27
N ALA A 281 -1.59 -11.81 10.82
CA ALA A 281 -0.22 -11.35 11.02
C ALA A 281 0.55 -12.25 12.00
N GLN A 282 -0.09 -12.67 13.09
CA GLN A 282 0.49 -13.62 14.05
C GLN A 282 0.75 -15.00 13.43
N LEU A 283 -0.18 -15.54 12.64
CA LEU A 283 -0.02 -16.83 11.97
C LEU A 283 1.16 -16.78 10.98
N VAL A 284 1.21 -15.76 10.13
CA VAL A 284 2.29 -15.59 9.15
C VAL A 284 3.63 -15.37 9.84
N ALA A 285 3.68 -14.51 10.87
CA ALA A 285 4.89 -14.28 11.64
C ALA A 285 5.35 -15.54 12.41
N GLY A 286 4.42 -16.33 12.94
CA GLY A 286 4.69 -17.59 13.65
C GLY A 286 5.13 -18.74 12.73
N THR A 287 4.82 -18.66 11.43
CA THR A 287 5.22 -19.67 10.45
C THR A 287 6.68 -19.45 10.05
N THR A 288 7.60 -20.12 10.76
CA THR A 288 9.02 -19.77 10.72
C THR A 288 9.69 -19.93 9.35
N ALA A 289 9.14 -20.82 8.52
CA ALA A 289 9.60 -21.10 7.17
C ALA A 289 9.28 -19.99 6.16
N ILE A 290 8.37 -19.06 6.44
CA ILE A 290 8.09 -17.90 5.56
C ILE A 290 9.02 -16.75 5.90
N ASP A 291 9.79 -16.25 4.93
CA ASP A 291 10.59 -15.05 5.14
C ASP A 291 9.74 -13.78 4.92
N TRP A 292 9.42 -13.06 5.99
CA TRP A 292 8.67 -11.80 5.91
C TRP A 292 9.56 -10.60 6.27
N VAL A 293 9.76 -9.70 5.31
CA VAL A 293 10.48 -8.43 5.46
C VAL A 293 9.53 -7.26 5.23
N GLU A 294 9.60 -6.28 6.12
CA GLU A 294 8.83 -5.03 5.99
C GLU A 294 9.76 -3.83 5.86
N TYR A 295 9.60 -3.03 4.81
CA TYR A 295 10.33 -1.78 4.64
C TYR A 295 9.47 -0.56 5.01
N GLN A 296 9.99 0.24 5.95
CA GLN A 296 9.33 1.45 6.47
C GLN A 296 10.22 2.68 6.22
N ALA A 297 9.61 3.80 5.84
CA ALA A 297 10.31 5.05 5.57
C ALA A 297 9.80 6.17 6.47
N ARG A 298 10.73 7.01 6.99
CA ARG A 298 10.35 8.22 7.74
C ARG A 298 9.68 9.26 6.84
N ASP A 299 10.09 9.27 5.58
CA ASP A 299 9.63 10.23 4.57
C ASP A 299 8.19 9.95 4.11
N ASP A 300 7.68 8.73 4.35
CA ASP A 300 6.32 8.35 4.07
C ASP A 300 5.39 8.76 5.23
N ALA A 301 4.42 9.63 4.94
CA ALA A 301 3.43 10.10 5.92
C ALA A 301 2.19 9.18 6.00
N ILE A 302 2.04 8.26 5.05
CA ILE A 302 0.84 7.43 4.84
C ILE A 302 1.02 6.02 5.41
N SER A 303 2.20 5.68 5.93
CA SER A 303 2.47 4.42 6.63
C SER A 303 2.97 4.61 8.07
N PHE A 304 3.26 3.50 8.73
CA PHE A 304 3.65 3.46 10.14
C PHE A 304 5.17 3.26 10.27
N TYR A 305 5.89 4.35 10.52
CA TYR A 305 7.34 4.32 10.69
C TYR A 305 7.75 3.90 12.11
N ARG A 306 8.66 2.91 12.20
CA ARG A 306 9.16 2.31 13.46
C ARG A 306 8.02 1.74 14.30
N PHE A 307 7.13 1.00 13.66
CA PHE A 307 6.03 0.33 14.32
C PHE A 307 5.92 -1.12 13.85
N ASP A 308 5.86 -2.05 14.79
CA ASP A 308 5.74 -3.47 14.48
C ASP A 308 4.28 -3.83 14.19
N PRO A 309 3.95 -4.33 12.98
CA PRO A 309 2.58 -4.65 12.59
C PRO A 309 2.00 -5.89 13.28
N VAL A 310 2.84 -6.72 13.91
CA VAL A 310 2.45 -7.96 14.61
C VAL A 310 2.32 -7.69 16.11
N THR A 311 3.35 -7.12 16.74
CA THR A 311 3.34 -6.87 18.19
C THR A 311 2.59 -5.58 18.57
N LEU A 312 2.28 -4.73 17.59
CA LEU A 312 1.62 -3.43 17.75
C LEU A 312 2.36 -2.49 18.71
N LYS A 313 3.69 -2.55 18.68
CA LYS A 313 4.58 -1.73 19.52
C LYS A 313 5.52 -0.91 18.66
N ARG A 314 5.94 0.24 19.19
CA ARG A 314 7.03 1.01 18.60
C ARG A 314 8.34 0.23 18.75
N ILE A 315 9.13 0.23 17.69
CA ILE A 315 10.45 -0.42 17.68
C ILE A 315 11.56 0.61 17.84
N GLY A 316 12.69 0.14 18.38
CA GLY A 316 13.91 0.90 18.59
C GLY A 316 14.52 1.43 17.29
N ARG A 317 15.68 2.07 17.42
CA ARG A 317 16.51 2.44 16.27
C ARG A 317 17.45 1.30 15.86
N ASP A 318 17.37 0.15 16.50
CA ASP A 318 18.22 -1.00 16.19
C ASP A 318 17.37 -2.04 15.45
N HIS A 319 18.04 -2.99 14.79
CA HIS A 319 17.38 -3.98 13.94
C HIS A 319 16.30 -4.76 14.73
N SER A 320 15.18 -5.06 14.07
CA SER A 320 14.23 -6.02 14.61
C SER A 320 14.69 -7.42 14.19
N ASP A 321 15.12 -8.22 15.15
CA ASP A 321 15.21 -9.69 15.03
C ASP A 321 13.82 -10.36 15.12
N GLY A 322 12.77 -9.54 15.33
CA GLY A 322 11.38 -9.98 15.28
C GLY A 322 10.92 -10.36 13.88
N ARG A 323 9.68 -10.83 13.81
CA ARG A 323 9.00 -11.26 12.59
C ARG A 323 7.75 -10.37 12.41
N PRO A 324 7.67 -9.54 11.35
CA PRO A 324 8.61 -9.42 10.24
C PRO A 324 9.97 -8.82 10.60
N LYS A 325 10.97 -9.11 9.76
CA LYS A 325 12.25 -8.40 9.75
C LYS A 325 12.00 -6.97 9.26
N ILE A 326 11.89 -6.02 10.18
CA ILE A 326 11.62 -4.62 9.82
C ILE A 326 12.92 -3.94 9.40
N ARG A 327 12.89 -3.28 8.24
CA ARG A 327 13.99 -2.55 7.61
C ARG A 327 13.58 -1.10 7.40
N ARG A 328 14.56 -0.21 7.49
CA ARG A 328 14.34 1.22 7.32
C ARG A 328 14.85 1.65 5.96
N VAL A 329 14.02 2.43 5.27
CA VAL A 329 14.35 3.07 4.01
C VAL A 329 14.46 4.58 4.24
N GLN A 330 15.47 5.18 3.61
CA GLN A 330 15.61 6.62 3.50
C GLN A 330 15.31 7.00 2.06
N ILE A 331 14.09 7.46 1.77
CA ILE A 331 13.68 7.71 0.40
C ILE A 331 14.55 8.82 -0.21
N HIS A 332 14.88 9.83 0.59
CA HIS A 332 15.79 10.91 0.18
C HIS A 332 17.18 10.42 -0.26
N SER A 333 17.60 9.22 0.15
CA SER A 333 18.88 8.61 -0.22
C SER A 333 18.77 7.75 -1.49
N MET A 334 17.57 7.41 -1.93
CA MET A 334 17.32 6.61 -3.15
C MET A 334 17.06 7.46 -4.39
N ILE A 335 16.55 8.67 -4.19
CA ILE A 335 16.16 9.57 -5.28
C ILE A 335 17.10 10.77 -5.37
N ASP A 336 17.12 11.42 -6.51
CA ASP A 336 17.88 12.64 -6.75
C ASP A 336 17.42 13.74 -5.76
N PRO A 337 18.33 14.55 -5.19
CA PRO A 337 17.95 15.53 -4.17
C PRO A 337 17.05 16.65 -4.71
N VAL A 338 17.18 17.01 -6.00
CA VAL A 338 16.30 18.00 -6.66
C VAL A 338 14.91 17.40 -6.82
N ARG A 339 14.82 16.15 -7.28
CA ARG A 339 13.55 15.42 -7.39
C ARG A 339 12.88 15.25 -6.03
N PHE A 340 13.63 14.90 -4.98
CA PHE A 340 13.11 14.81 -3.61
C PHE A 340 12.55 16.13 -3.13
N ARG A 341 13.31 17.24 -3.25
CA ARG A 341 12.83 18.56 -2.79
C ARG A 341 11.54 18.98 -3.50
N ARG A 342 11.37 18.63 -4.77
CA ARG A 342 10.16 18.91 -5.55
C ARG A 342 8.94 18.12 -5.06
N HIS A 343 9.12 16.85 -4.68
CA HIS A 343 8.00 15.95 -4.37
C HIS A 343 7.83 15.61 -2.88
N ARG A 344 8.69 16.11 -1.97
CA ARG A 344 8.64 15.76 -0.53
C ARG A 344 7.33 16.09 0.19
N PHE A 345 6.49 16.95 -0.40
CA PHE A 345 5.16 17.28 0.11
C PHE A 345 4.02 16.66 -0.70
N ASP A 346 4.34 15.97 -1.80
CA ASP A 346 3.40 15.07 -2.46
C ASP A 346 3.44 13.72 -1.73
N PHE A 347 2.67 13.65 -0.65
CA PHE A 347 2.68 12.49 0.26
C PHE A 347 2.32 11.18 -0.47
N MET A 348 1.42 11.24 -1.47
CA MET A 348 1.08 10.06 -2.27
C MET A 348 2.26 9.63 -3.14
N GLN A 349 2.93 10.57 -3.82
CA GLN A 349 4.11 10.27 -4.61
C GLN A 349 5.23 9.65 -3.75
N MET A 350 5.47 10.19 -2.56
CA MET A 350 6.44 9.62 -1.61
C MET A 350 6.03 8.23 -1.15
N HIS A 351 4.74 8.00 -0.89
CA HIS A 351 4.20 6.69 -0.50
C HIS A 351 4.31 5.65 -1.62
N TYR A 352 4.18 6.04 -2.89
CA TYR A 352 4.38 5.14 -4.03
C TYR A 352 5.85 4.91 -4.40
N GLN A 353 6.78 5.71 -3.87
CA GLN A 353 8.21 5.60 -4.22
C GLN A 353 8.80 4.22 -3.87
N PHE A 354 8.20 3.49 -2.92
CA PHE A 354 8.55 2.10 -2.65
C PHE A 354 8.42 1.18 -3.87
N LEU A 355 7.53 1.47 -4.80
CA LEU A 355 7.27 0.64 -5.99
C LEU A 355 7.87 1.25 -7.26
N MET A 356 8.59 2.36 -7.15
CA MET A 356 9.16 3.08 -8.28
C MET A 356 10.65 2.84 -8.38
N GLY A 357 11.18 2.98 -9.59
CA GLY A 357 12.62 2.98 -9.85
C GLY A 357 13.34 4.05 -9.03
N ASN A 358 14.52 3.68 -8.54
CA ASN A 358 15.45 4.56 -7.85
C ASN A 358 16.24 5.42 -8.85
N ASP A 359 16.80 6.54 -8.37
CA ASP A 359 17.72 7.36 -9.17
C ASP A 359 19.19 6.96 -8.92
N ARG A 360 19.46 6.13 -7.90
CA ARG A 360 20.79 5.59 -7.58
C ARG A 360 20.70 4.23 -6.89
N ARG A 361 21.78 3.43 -6.93
CA ARG A 361 21.86 2.18 -6.17
C ARG A 361 21.62 2.43 -4.69
N SER A 362 20.77 1.62 -4.08
CA SER A 362 20.37 1.73 -2.68
C SER A 362 20.19 0.35 -2.06
N VAL A 363 20.29 0.27 -0.74
CA VAL A 363 20.02 -0.94 0.06
C VAL A 363 18.62 -1.48 -0.24
N TYR A 364 17.64 -0.59 -0.41
CA TYR A 364 16.31 -0.94 -0.87
C TYR A 364 16.15 -0.54 -2.33
N ASP A 365 15.83 -1.53 -3.18
CA ASP A 365 15.49 -1.33 -4.57
C ASP A 365 14.44 -2.37 -4.97
N TYR A 366 13.24 -1.89 -5.31
CA TYR A 366 12.10 -2.75 -5.60
C TYR A 366 12.39 -3.68 -6.77
N CYS A 367 12.89 -3.15 -7.87
CA CYS A 367 13.19 -3.92 -9.07
C CYS A 367 14.33 -4.92 -8.84
N MET A 368 15.35 -4.58 -8.05
CA MET A 368 16.40 -5.55 -7.71
C MET A 368 15.87 -6.68 -6.81
N ILE A 369 14.99 -6.38 -5.84
CA ILE A 369 14.39 -7.42 -4.97
C ILE A 369 13.46 -8.33 -5.78
N THR A 370 12.65 -7.78 -6.70
CA THR A 370 11.69 -8.57 -7.47
C THR A 370 12.29 -9.25 -8.69
N CYS A 371 13.26 -8.63 -9.35
CA CYS A 371 13.75 -9.07 -10.66
C CYS A 371 15.20 -9.55 -10.64
N GLY A 372 15.94 -9.26 -9.56
CA GLY A 372 17.35 -9.63 -9.45
C GLY A 372 17.59 -11.11 -9.14
N PRO A 373 18.84 -11.57 -9.28
CA PRO A 373 19.26 -12.97 -9.15
C PRO A 373 19.53 -13.39 -7.70
N LEU A 374 19.41 -12.49 -6.74
CA LEU A 374 19.66 -12.78 -5.33
C LEU A 374 18.42 -13.43 -4.70
N ALA A 375 18.65 -14.44 -3.84
CA ALA A 375 17.59 -14.98 -3.01
C ALA A 375 16.99 -13.89 -2.11
N PHE A 376 15.70 -13.99 -1.79
CA PHE A 376 14.98 -12.92 -1.11
C PHE A 376 15.67 -12.44 0.18
N ASN A 377 16.14 -13.36 1.02
CA ASN A 377 16.83 -13.05 2.28
C ASN A 377 18.16 -12.30 2.08
N VAL A 378 18.88 -12.56 0.97
CA VAL A 378 20.12 -11.87 0.61
C VAL A 378 19.81 -10.47 0.08
N ALA A 379 18.84 -10.36 -0.84
CA ALA A 379 18.40 -9.10 -1.42
C ALA A 379 17.85 -8.11 -0.37
N THR A 380 17.29 -8.65 0.72
CA THR A 380 16.69 -7.87 1.83
C THR A 380 17.54 -7.84 3.10
N SER A 381 18.80 -8.25 3.00
CA SER A 381 19.79 -8.10 4.07
C SER A 381 19.96 -6.62 4.46
N PRO A 382 20.51 -6.30 5.65
CA PRO A 382 20.74 -4.92 6.06
C PRO A 382 21.58 -4.09 5.06
N SER A 383 22.48 -4.73 4.31
CA SER A 383 23.28 -4.11 3.24
C SER A 383 22.60 -4.12 1.87
N GLY A 384 21.50 -4.87 1.71
CA GLY A 384 20.81 -5.07 0.45
C GLY A 384 21.73 -5.69 -0.61
N ALA A 385 21.50 -5.32 -1.87
CA ALA A 385 22.26 -5.84 -3.01
C ALA A 385 23.53 -5.02 -3.35
N VAL A 386 23.72 -3.82 -2.79
CA VAL A 386 24.71 -2.84 -3.30
C VAL A 386 26.14 -3.39 -3.34
N GLY A 387 26.56 -4.10 -2.28
CA GLY A 387 27.91 -4.67 -2.18
C GLY A 387 28.10 -6.02 -2.87
N LEU A 388 27.07 -6.52 -3.56
CA LEU A 388 27.09 -7.83 -4.23
C LEU A 388 27.15 -7.71 -5.76
N PHE A 389 27.18 -6.49 -6.28
CA PHE A 389 27.22 -6.21 -7.71
C PHE A 389 28.38 -5.29 -8.06
N GLU A 390 29.13 -5.67 -9.09
CA GLU A 390 30.09 -4.80 -9.74
C GLU A 390 29.41 -3.62 -10.45
N ALA A 391 30.18 -2.62 -10.87
CA ALA A 391 29.67 -1.47 -11.61
C ALA A 391 29.06 -1.88 -12.97
N ASN A 392 29.60 -2.93 -13.61
CA ASN A 392 29.11 -3.48 -14.87
C ASN A 392 27.83 -4.34 -14.73
N GLY A 393 27.29 -4.51 -13.51
CA GLY A 393 26.09 -5.31 -13.24
C GLY A 393 26.32 -6.81 -13.04
N SER A 394 27.58 -7.26 -13.00
CA SER A 394 27.93 -8.63 -12.64
C SER A 394 27.71 -8.87 -11.15
N VAL A 395 27.14 -10.03 -10.81
CA VAL A 395 27.08 -10.50 -9.43
C VAL A 395 28.50 -10.90 -9.01
N MET A 396 28.98 -10.37 -7.90
CA MET A 396 30.26 -10.77 -7.32
C MET A 396 30.13 -12.20 -6.82
N THR A 397 30.83 -13.14 -7.46
CA THR A 397 31.05 -14.45 -6.86
C THR A 397 31.98 -14.25 -5.68
N ALA A 398 31.67 -14.84 -4.53
CA ALA A 398 32.58 -14.85 -3.39
C ALA A 398 33.93 -15.39 -3.89
N ARG A 399 34.95 -14.53 -3.99
CA ARG A 399 36.32 -15.01 -4.16
C ARG A 399 36.60 -15.84 -2.92
N GLY A 400 36.86 -17.14 -3.12
CA GLY A 400 37.18 -18.05 -2.03
C GLY A 400 38.23 -17.41 -1.12
N CYS A 401 37.90 -17.31 0.16
CA CYS A 401 38.91 -17.29 1.21
C CYS A 401 39.30 -18.74 1.50
#